data_AF-B8IGA4-F1
#
_entry.id   AF-B8IGA4-F1
#
_cell.length_a   1.000
_cell.length_b   1.000
_cell.length_c   1.000
_cell.angle_alpha   90.00
_cell.angle_beta   90.00
_cell.angle_gamma   90.00
#
_symmetry.space_group_name_H-M   'P 1'
#
loop_
_entity.id
_entity.type
_entity.pdbx_description
1 polymer ?
#
loop_
_entity_poly.entity_id
_entity_poly.type
_entity_poly.pdbx_seq_one_letter_code
_entity_poly.pdbx_strand_id
1 'polypeptide(L)'
;MNAPLRLNASALAAQDGDTAPLRGEWTCLECGAPYEAAARHSGFCSTACRQAWNNRCLQGGAEVYDLFMALRFQRPHARALKLLSALNRLALLYREEDRRERAGRPSWRAPEAVLAARPFLRAVRLSARRP
;
A
#
# COMPACT_ATOMS: atom_id res chain seq x y z
N MET A 1 -19.37 -37.98 -6.30
CA MET A 1 -19.94 -37.32 -7.49
C MET A 1 -19.63 -35.83 -7.38
N ASN A 2 -18.63 -35.35 -8.10
CA ASN A 2 -18.19 -33.95 -8.03
C ASN A 2 -19.00 -33.11 -9.01
N ALA A 3 -19.80 -32.18 -8.50
CA ALA A 3 -20.48 -31.18 -9.31
C ALA A 3 -19.46 -30.14 -9.78
N PRO A 4 -19.45 -29.75 -11.07
CA PRO A 4 -18.57 -28.70 -11.56
C PRO A 4 -19.07 -27.33 -11.08
N LEU A 5 -18.18 -26.57 -10.44
CA LEU A 5 -18.38 -25.15 -10.17
C LEU A 5 -18.53 -24.42 -11.51
N ARG A 6 -19.74 -23.96 -11.84
CA ARG A 6 -19.93 -23.04 -12.96
C ARG A 6 -19.50 -21.64 -12.52
N LEU A 7 -18.30 -21.25 -12.94
CA LEU A 7 -17.85 -19.85 -12.92
C LEU A 7 -18.65 -19.05 -13.97
N ASN A 8 -19.87 -18.65 -13.60
CA ASN A 8 -20.53 -17.54 -14.28
C ASN A 8 -19.96 -16.23 -13.74
N ALA A 9 -18.74 -15.92 -14.16
CA ALA A 9 -18.30 -14.55 -14.24
C ALA A 9 -18.05 -14.32 -15.73
N SER A 10 -18.99 -13.65 -16.39
CA SER A 10 -18.62 -12.88 -17.57
C SER A 10 -17.48 -11.98 -17.11
N ALA A 11 -16.25 -12.38 -17.45
CA ALA A 11 -15.11 -11.50 -17.38
C ALA A 11 -15.50 -10.32 -18.26
N LEU A 12 -15.98 -9.24 -17.62
CA LEU A 12 -15.97 -7.93 -18.22
C LEU A 12 -14.53 -7.77 -18.68
N ALA A 13 -14.33 -7.94 -19.98
CA ALA A 13 -13.08 -7.68 -20.66
C ALA A 13 -12.57 -6.36 -20.09
N ALA A 14 -11.34 -6.36 -19.59
CA ALA A 14 -10.67 -5.15 -19.14
C ALA A 14 -10.93 -4.10 -20.22
N GLN A 15 -11.73 -3.09 -19.89
CA GLN A 15 -12.17 -2.11 -20.87
C GLN A 15 -10.90 -1.42 -21.37
N ASP A 16 -10.74 -1.37 -22.69
CA ASP A 16 -9.58 -0.81 -23.41
C ASP A 16 -9.26 0.67 -23.06
N GLY A 17 -10.01 1.29 -22.14
CA GLY A 17 -9.72 2.59 -21.54
C GLY A 17 -8.70 2.56 -20.38
N ASP A 18 -8.32 1.39 -19.86
CA ASP A 18 -7.39 1.27 -18.71
C ASP A 18 -5.90 1.23 -19.12
N THR A 19 -5.62 1.01 -20.41
CA THR A 19 -4.28 1.02 -21.04
C THR A 19 -3.98 2.29 -21.83
N ALA A 20 -4.95 3.21 -21.94
CA ALA A 20 -4.71 4.50 -22.58
C ALA A 20 -3.69 5.31 -21.75
N PRO A 21 -2.55 5.75 -22.33
CA PRO A 21 -1.60 6.59 -21.62
C PRO A 21 -2.30 7.89 -21.22
N LEU A 22 -2.45 8.10 -19.91
CA LEU A 22 -2.87 9.39 -19.39
C LEU A 22 -1.71 10.36 -19.65
N ARG A 23 -1.89 11.20 -20.68
CA ARG A 23 -1.03 12.37 -20.90
C ARG A 23 -1.23 13.32 -19.73
N GLY A 24 -0.45 13.12 -18.68
CA GLY A 24 -0.38 13.94 -17.49
C GLY A 24 1.07 13.97 -17.05
N GLU A 25 1.52 15.12 -16.58
CA GLU A 25 2.86 15.27 -16.00
C GLU A 25 2.82 14.66 -14.59
N TRP A 26 3.47 13.50 -14.41
CA TRP A 26 3.50 12.81 -13.13
C TRP A 26 4.79 13.13 -12.39
N THR A 27 4.72 13.33 -11.08
CA THR A 27 5.92 13.51 -10.25
C THR A 27 6.32 12.17 -9.64
N CYS A 28 7.58 11.77 -9.83
CA CYS A 28 8.07 10.51 -9.27
C CYS A 28 8.05 10.58 -7.74
N LEU A 29 7.41 9.60 -7.12
CA LEU A 29 7.31 9.53 -5.66
C LEU A 29 8.70 9.47 -5.01
N GLU A 30 9.66 8.78 -5.63
CA GLU A 30 11.02 8.63 -5.09
C GLU A 30 11.86 9.91 -5.26
N CYS A 31 12.24 10.22 -6.50
CA CYS A 31 13.19 11.30 -6.80
C CYS A 31 12.54 12.68 -6.97
N GLY A 32 11.22 12.75 -7.17
CA GLY A 32 10.53 14.02 -7.42
C GLY A 32 10.64 14.55 -8.85
N ALA A 33 11.30 13.84 -9.77
CA ALA A 33 11.39 14.26 -11.16
C ALA A 33 10.04 14.09 -11.90
N PRO A 34 9.68 14.99 -12.82
CA PRO A 34 8.56 14.79 -13.73
C PRO A 34 8.84 13.60 -14.67
N TYR A 35 7.80 12.85 -15.03
CA TYR A 35 7.89 11.78 -16.03
C TYR A 35 6.54 11.51 -16.70
N GLU A 36 6.59 10.93 -17.90
CA GLU A 36 5.42 10.43 -18.60
C GLU A 36 5.09 9.02 -18.11
N ALA A 37 3.90 8.85 -17.52
CA ALA A 37 3.50 7.55 -17.01
C ALA A 37 2.92 6.68 -18.13
N ALA A 38 3.51 5.50 -18.34
CA ALA A 38 2.96 4.49 -19.23
C ALA A 38 1.63 3.88 -18.71
N ALA A 39 1.32 4.03 -17.42
CA ALA A 39 0.10 3.54 -16.81
C ALA A 39 -0.37 4.49 -15.69
N ARG A 40 -1.69 4.60 -15.51
CA ARG A 40 -2.37 5.47 -14.51
C ARG A 40 -1.90 5.30 -13.06
N HIS A 41 -1.22 4.20 -12.75
CA HIS A 41 -0.73 3.86 -11.41
C HIS A 41 0.78 3.69 -11.33
N SER A 42 1.55 3.98 -12.40
CA SER A 42 3.00 4.04 -12.26
C SER A 42 3.30 5.31 -11.47
N GLY A 43 3.83 5.17 -10.25
CA GLY A 43 4.23 6.28 -9.36
C GLY A 43 5.72 6.62 -9.44
N PHE A 44 6.43 6.04 -10.41
CA PHE A 44 7.88 6.07 -10.50
C PHE A 44 8.35 6.25 -11.93
N CYS A 45 9.35 7.11 -12.15
CA CYS A 45 9.95 7.34 -13.46
C CYS A 45 10.82 6.17 -13.95
N SER A 46 11.26 5.30 -13.03
CA SER A 46 12.13 4.17 -13.36
C SER A 46 11.98 3.00 -12.39
N THR A 47 12.44 1.82 -12.82
CA THR A 47 12.54 0.64 -11.94
C THR A 47 13.47 0.89 -10.76
N ALA A 48 14.57 1.63 -10.95
CA ALA A 48 15.50 1.97 -9.88
C ALA A 48 14.81 2.81 -8.78
N CYS A 49 14.06 3.85 -9.16
CA CYS A 49 13.28 4.65 -8.22
C CYS A 49 12.22 3.82 -7.48
N ARG A 50 11.53 2.91 -8.18
CA ARG A 50 10.57 2.00 -7.56
C ARG A 50 11.23 1.06 -6.55
N GLN A 51 12.41 0.52 -6.87
CA GLN A 51 13.16 -0.38 -5.99
C GLN A 51 13.68 0.34 -4.75
N ALA A 52 14.29 1.52 -4.91
CA ALA A 52 14.76 2.33 -3.79
C ALA A 52 13.63 2.66 -2.81
N TRP A 53 12.47 3.08 -3.34
CA TRP A 53 11.28 3.31 -2.53
C TRP A 53 10.82 2.03 -1.81
N ASN A 54 10.70 0.91 -2.53
CA ASN A 54 10.25 -0.35 -1.95
C ASN A 54 11.19 -0.86 -0.84
N ASN A 55 12.50 -0.70 -1.01
CA ASN A 55 13.49 -1.08 0.00
C ASN A 55 13.35 -0.24 1.27
N ARG A 56 13.09 1.07 1.14
CA ARG A 56 12.80 1.93 2.29
C ARG A 56 11.52 1.49 3.00
N CYS A 57 10.45 1.21 2.25
CA CYS A 57 9.22 0.69 2.84
C CYS A 57 9.41 -0.69 3.49
N LEU A 58 10.29 -1.54 2.95
CA LEU A 58 10.61 -2.84 3.54
C LEU A 58 11.29 -2.66 4.89
N GLN A 59 12.32 -1.81 4.96
CA GLN A 59 13.04 -1.53 6.20
C GLN A 59 12.11 -0.93 7.25
N GLY A 60 11.42 0.17 6.92
CA GLY A 60 10.51 0.82 7.86
C GLY A 60 9.31 -0.05 8.23
N GLY A 61 8.87 -0.92 7.31
CA GLY A 61 7.80 -1.88 7.54
C GLY A 61 8.17 -2.97 8.54
N ALA A 62 9.43 -3.44 8.55
CA ALA A 62 9.90 -4.43 9.52
C ALA A 62 9.77 -3.90 10.96
N GLU A 63 10.17 -2.65 11.20
CA GLU A 63 10.10 -2.01 12.52
C GLU A 63 8.65 -1.80 12.99
N VAL A 64 7.74 -1.48 12.06
CA VAL A 64 6.31 -1.28 12.37
C VAL A 64 5.60 -2.61 12.60
N TYR A 65 5.99 -3.67 11.90
CA TYR A 65 5.25 -4.93 11.85
C TYR A 65 5.10 -5.56 13.24
N ASP A 66 6.20 -5.75 13.96
CA ASP A 66 6.17 -6.41 15.28
C ASP A 66 5.34 -5.62 16.29
N LEU A 67 5.50 -4.29 16.31
CA LEU A 67 4.76 -3.40 17.19
C LEU A 67 3.26 -3.41 16.87
N PHE A 68 2.89 -3.40 15.59
CA PHE A 68 1.49 -3.46 15.15
C PHE A 68 0.86 -4.82 15.46
N MET A 69 1.59 -5.91 15.28
CA MET A 69 1.12 -7.26 15.61
C MET A 69 0.89 -7.40 17.12
N ALA A 70 1.81 -6.90 17.95
CA ALA A 70 1.62 -6.83 19.40
C ALA A 70 0.40 -5.97 19.78
N LEU A 71 0.22 -4.80 19.13
CA LEU A 71 -0.96 -3.95 19.35
C LEU A 71 -2.27 -4.67 19.02
N ARG A 72 -2.30 -5.49 17.97
CA ARG A 72 -3.51 -6.20 17.53
C ARG A 72 -3.86 -7.40 18.38
N PHE A 73 -2.85 -8.19 18.79
CA PHE A 73 -3.03 -9.51 19.39
C PHE A 73 -2.64 -9.60 20.88
N GLN A 74 -1.84 -8.67 21.39
CA GLN A 74 -1.37 -8.63 22.78
C GLN A 74 -1.78 -7.33 23.48
N ARG A 75 -3.06 -6.95 23.33
CA ARG A 75 -3.58 -5.62 23.72
C ARG A 75 -3.24 -5.17 25.15
N PRO A 76 -3.36 -6.00 26.21
CA PRO A 76 -3.00 -5.56 27.56
C PRO A 76 -1.52 -5.18 27.69
N HIS A 77 -0.65 -6.01 27.13
CA HIS A 77 0.80 -5.77 27.12
C HIS A 77 1.16 -4.55 26.26
N ALA A 78 0.55 -4.42 25.09
CA ALA A 78 0.76 -3.27 24.20
C ALA A 78 0.34 -1.93 24.84
N ARG A 79 -0.71 -1.95 25.68
CA ARG A 79 -1.14 -0.78 26.45
C ARG A 79 -0.13 -0.42 27.55
N ALA A 80 0.34 -1.41 28.30
CA ALA A 80 1.34 -1.20 29.35
C ALA A 80 2.63 -0.57 28.78
N LEU A 81 3.05 -1.01 27.60
CA LEU A 81 4.22 -0.49 26.88
C LEU A 81 3.94 0.76 26.02
N LYS A 82 2.70 1.26 25.99
CA LYS A 82 2.30 2.42 25.19
C LYS A 82 2.69 2.30 23.71
N LEU A 83 2.50 1.13 23.10
CA LEU A 83 2.98 0.84 21.73
C LEU A 83 2.39 1.76 20.66
N LEU A 84 1.16 2.26 20.84
CA LEU A 84 0.59 3.25 19.91
C LEU A 84 1.40 4.55 19.91
N SER A 85 1.85 5.01 21.08
CA SER A 85 2.71 6.19 21.19
C SER A 85 4.09 5.94 20.55
N ALA A 86 4.64 4.74 20.72
CA ALA A 86 5.89 4.34 20.08
C ALA A 86 5.77 4.31 18.54
N LEU A 87 4.69 3.74 18.01
CA LEU A 87 4.39 3.73 16.58
C LEU A 87 4.24 5.15 16.01
N ASN A 88 3.55 6.03 16.73
CA ASN A 88 3.42 7.44 16.31
C ASN A 88 4.77 8.16 16.31
N ARG A 89 5.64 7.88 17.30
CA ARG A 89 7.00 8.41 17.34
C ARG A 89 7.83 7.91 16.15
N LEU A 90 7.72 6.64 15.81
CA LEU A 90 8.40 6.06 14.67
C LEU A 90 7.95 6.70 13.34
N ALA A 91 6.64 6.87 13.16
CA ALA A 91 6.08 7.57 11.99
C ALA A 91 6.55 9.03 11.89
N LEU A 92 6.71 9.72 13.03
CA LEU A 92 7.29 11.07 13.07
C LEU A 92 8.75 11.06 12.59
N LEU A 93 9.58 10.13 13.07
CA LEU A 93 10.99 10.02 12.67
C LEU A 93 11.12 9.77 11.17
N TYR A 94 10.33 8.86 10.59
CA TYR A 94 10.30 8.66 9.13
C TYR A 94 9.89 9.94 8.38
N ARG A 95 8.96 10.71 8.93
CA ARG A 95 8.55 11.98 8.33
C ARG A 95 9.64 13.05 8.41
N GLU A 96 10.43 13.06 9.46
CA GLU A 96 11.59 13.95 9.62
C GLU A 96 12.70 13.57 8.63
N GLU A 97 12.97 12.27 8.44
CA GLU A 97 13.88 11.76 7.43
C GLU A 97 13.44 12.16 6.01
N ASP A 98 12.16 11.96 5.68
CA ASP A 98 11.58 12.42 4.40
C ASP A 98 11.79 13.93 4.17
N ARG A 99 11.66 14.75 5.22
CA ARG A 99 11.91 16.20 5.13
C ARG A 99 13.38 16.49 4.85
N ARG A 100 14.29 15.81 5.54
CA ARG A 100 15.74 15.99 5.41
C ARG A 100 16.27 15.55 4.05
N GLU A 101 15.83 14.39 3.57
CA GLU A 101 16.46 13.71 2.44
C GLU A 101 15.66 13.80 1.14
N ARG A 102 14.35 14.08 1.25
CA ARG A 102 13.40 13.94 0.13
C ARG A 102 12.51 15.16 -0.04
N ALA A 103 12.96 16.32 0.43
CA ALA A 103 12.23 17.59 0.36
C ALA A 103 10.77 17.47 0.87
N GLY A 104 10.54 16.61 1.86
CA GLY A 104 9.22 16.40 2.46
C GLY A 104 8.25 15.60 1.60
N ARG A 105 8.70 14.95 0.52
CA ARG A 105 7.87 13.98 -0.22
C ARG A 105 7.49 12.82 0.70
N PRO A 106 6.22 12.35 0.69
CA PRO A 106 5.83 11.18 1.48
C PRO A 106 6.67 9.93 1.15
N SER A 107 6.89 9.05 2.12
CA SER A 107 7.47 7.69 1.95
C SER A 107 6.42 6.57 1.94
N TRP A 108 5.14 6.92 1.91
CA TRP A 108 4.02 6.00 1.86
C TRP A 108 3.12 6.29 0.65
N ARG A 109 2.37 5.27 0.22
CA ARG A 109 1.40 5.39 -0.87
C ARG A 109 0.11 5.99 -0.35
N ALA A 110 -0.64 6.64 -1.24
CA ALA A 110 -2.02 7.02 -0.97
C ALA A 110 -2.85 5.77 -0.60
N PRO A 111 -3.72 5.83 0.43
CA PRO A 111 -4.53 4.70 0.86
C PRO A 111 -5.35 4.06 -0.26
N GLU A 112 -5.87 4.87 -1.19
CA GLU A 112 -6.65 4.44 -2.35
C GLU A 112 -5.83 3.51 -3.25
N ALA A 113 -4.57 3.86 -3.52
CA ALA A 113 -3.66 3.04 -4.32
C ALA A 113 -3.33 1.71 -3.62
N VAL A 114 -3.20 1.72 -2.29
CA VAL A 114 -2.96 0.50 -1.50
C VAL A 114 -4.18 -0.44 -1.56
N LEU A 115 -5.38 0.12 -1.44
CA LEU A 115 -6.63 -0.65 -1.43
C LEU A 115 -7.01 -1.15 -2.83
N ALA A 116 -6.75 -0.37 -3.87
CA ALA A 116 -6.91 -0.81 -5.26
C ALA A 116 -6.00 -1.99 -5.60
N ALA A 117 -4.74 -1.97 -5.13
CA ALA A 117 -3.79 -3.06 -5.34
C ALA A 117 -4.10 -4.31 -4.49
N ARG A 118 -4.93 -4.19 -3.44
CA ARG A 118 -5.29 -5.29 -2.53
C ARG A 118 -6.80 -5.30 -2.24
N PRO A 119 -7.65 -5.59 -3.25
CA PRO A 119 -9.10 -5.49 -3.11
C PRO A 119 -9.67 -6.35 -1.97
N PHE A 120 -9.02 -7.49 -1.69
CA PHE A 120 -9.42 -8.42 -0.63
C PHE A 120 -9.41 -7.80 0.77
N LEU A 121 -8.69 -6.69 1.01
CA LEU A 121 -8.70 -5.99 2.30
C LEU A 121 -10.05 -5.33 2.62
N ARG A 122 -10.90 -5.08 1.61
CA ARG A 122 -12.27 -4.57 1.78
C ARG A 122 -13.36 -5.64 1.67
N ALA A 123 -12.98 -6.89 1.40
CA ALA A 123 -13.96 -7.95 1.20
C ALA A 123 -14.71 -8.26 2.51
N VAL A 124 -16.04 -8.29 2.42
CA VAL A 124 -16.90 -8.73 3.53
C VAL A 124 -17.07 -10.24 3.43
N ARG A 125 -16.77 -10.96 4.52
CA ARG A 125 -17.09 -12.39 4.61
C ARG A 125 -18.56 -12.57 4.98
N LEU A 126 -19.35 -13.09 4.05
CA LEU A 126 -20.71 -13.55 4.34
C LEU A 126 -20.60 -14.91 5.05
N SER A 127 -20.87 -14.94 6.36
CA SER A 127 -21.08 -16.20 7.07
C SER A 127 -22.46 -16.73 6.67
N ALA A 128 -22.49 -17.88 5.99
CA ALA A 128 -23.73 -18.64 5.86
C ALA A 128 -24.06 -19.17 7.26
N ARG A 129 -25.24 -18.79 7.80
CA ARG A 129 -25.81 -19.53 8.93
C ARG A 129 -26.09 -20.94 8.43
N ARG A 130 -25.47 -21.94 9.05
CA ARG A 130 -25.82 -23.34 8.83
C ARG A 130 -27.22 -23.56 9.43
N PRO A 131 -28.16 -24.19 8.71
CA PRO A 131 -29.48 -24.51 9.23
C PRO A 131 -29.39 -25.49 10.41
#